data_AF-A0A3N5G8W6-F1
#
_entry.id   AF-A0A3N5G8W6-F1
#
_cell.length_a   1.000
_cell.length_b   1.000
_cell.length_c   1.000
_cell.angle_alpha   90.00
_cell.angle_beta   90.00
_cell.angle_gamma   90.00
#
_symmetry.space_group_name_H-M   'P 1'
#
loop_
_entity.id
_entity.type
_entity.pdbx_description
1 polymer ?
#
loop_
_entity_poly.entity_id
_entity_poly.type
_entity_poly.pdbx_seq_one_letter_code
_entity_poly.pdbx_strand_id
1 'polypeptide(L)'
;MIQEIEQEDEDINRLKKEIALQKGSTYFARMQYGRAIDAALQSRSERYVAEILDRLRSVAVASRINKPIGDKMIMNAAFLVSRDLENAFDAGVKSIASGHDKLTFKYTGPWPPYNFVNIRLKLERV
;
A
#
# COMPACT_ATOMS: atom_id res chain seq x y z
N MET A 1 -12.69 -7.31 -1.44
CA MET A 1 -11.90 -6.38 -2.26
C MET A 1 -12.19 -6.53 -3.74
N ILE A 2 -11.89 -7.67 -4.39
CA ILE A 2 -12.24 -7.86 -5.82
C ILE A 2 -13.76 -7.74 -6.06
N GLN A 3 -14.59 -8.38 -5.25
CA GLN A 3 -16.06 -8.25 -5.36
C GLN A 3 -16.57 -6.80 -5.20
N GLU A 4 -15.84 -5.94 -4.48
CA GLU A 4 -16.22 -4.55 -4.27
C GLU A 4 -15.82 -3.71 -5.47
N ILE A 5 -14.63 -3.97 -6.03
CA ILE A 5 -14.21 -3.40 -7.30
C ILE A 5 -15.20 -3.78 -8.41
N GLU A 6 -15.65 -5.03 -8.47
CA GLU A 6 -16.67 -5.47 -9.42
C GLU A 6 -18.05 -4.80 -9.21
N GLN A 7 -18.36 -4.33 -8.00
CA GLN A 7 -19.61 -3.64 -7.69
C GLN A 7 -19.54 -2.13 -7.98
N GLU A 8 -18.37 -1.52 -7.75
CA GLU A 8 -18.13 -0.09 -7.93
C GLU A 8 -17.79 0.26 -9.38
N ASP A 9 -17.19 -0.66 -10.14
CA ASP A 9 -16.74 -0.45 -11.52
C ASP A 9 -17.64 -1.19 -12.52
N GLU A 10 -18.49 -0.42 -13.19
CA GLU A 10 -19.46 -0.94 -14.17
C GLU A 10 -18.79 -1.61 -15.37
N ASP A 11 -17.61 -1.13 -15.79
CA ASP A 11 -16.87 -1.70 -16.92
C ASP A 11 -16.28 -3.07 -16.57
N ILE A 12 -15.71 -3.21 -15.38
CA ILE A 12 -15.23 -4.50 -14.86
C ILE A 12 -16.40 -5.49 -14.73
N ASN A 13 -17.55 -5.04 -14.22
CA ASN A 13 -18.76 -5.87 -14.12
C ASN A 13 -19.28 -6.31 -15.50
N ARG A 14 -19.27 -5.39 -16.48
CA ARG A 14 -19.67 -5.69 -17.86
C ARG A 14 -18.75 -6.73 -18.49
N LEU A 15 -17.44 -6.56 -18.39
CA LEU A 15 -16.44 -7.54 -18.87
C LEU A 15 -16.65 -8.92 -18.23
N LYS A 16 -16.94 -8.97 -16.92
CA LYS A 16 -17.27 -10.22 -16.22
C LYS A 16 -18.50 -10.91 -16.79
N LYS A 17 -19.58 -10.16 -17.06
CA LYS A 17 -20.81 -10.69 -17.66
C LYS A 17 -20.60 -11.17 -19.10
N GLU A 18 -19.84 -10.43 -19.91
CA GLU A 18 -19.50 -10.81 -21.29
C GLU A 18 -18.71 -12.13 -21.34
N ILE A 19 -17.73 -12.30 -20.44
CA ILE A 19 -16.98 -13.56 -20.29
C ILE A 19 -17.91 -14.71 -19.89
N ALA A 20 -18.90 -14.48 -19.03
CA ALA A 20 -19.83 -15.51 -18.57
C ALA A 20 -20.84 -15.93 -19.66
N LEU A 21 -21.20 -15.03 -20.57
CA LEU A 21 -22.18 -15.26 -21.63
C LEU A 21 -21.57 -15.86 -22.91
N GLN A 22 -20.27 -15.66 -23.15
CA GLN A 22 -19.61 -16.18 -24.35
C GLN A 22 -19.33 -17.69 -24.28
N LYS A 23 -19.81 -18.43 -25.29
CA LYS A 23 -19.51 -19.86 -25.50
C LYS A 23 -18.22 -20.13 -26.31
N GLY A 24 -17.54 -19.08 -26.78
CA GLY A 24 -16.34 -19.15 -27.64
C GLY A 24 -15.04 -18.76 -26.93
N SER A 25 -14.01 -18.39 -27.69
CA SER A 25 -12.71 -17.97 -27.12
C SER A 25 -12.85 -16.68 -26.31
N THR A 26 -12.76 -16.81 -24.98
CA THR A 26 -12.82 -15.70 -24.01
C THR A 26 -11.45 -15.16 -23.63
N TYR A 27 -10.38 -15.56 -24.34
CA TYR A 27 -9.00 -15.25 -23.97
C TYR A 27 -8.75 -13.74 -23.85
N PHE A 28 -9.11 -12.96 -24.88
CA PHE A 28 -8.92 -11.51 -24.88
C PHE A 28 -9.76 -10.80 -23.81
N ALA A 29 -11.03 -11.20 -23.65
CA ALA A 29 -11.91 -10.63 -22.64
C ALA A 29 -11.39 -10.90 -21.21
N ARG A 30 -10.91 -12.13 -20.93
CA ARG A 30 -10.29 -12.49 -19.64
C ARG A 30 -9.00 -11.71 -19.38
N MET A 31 -8.19 -11.48 -20.41
CA MET A 31 -6.98 -10.67 -20.30
C MET A 31 -7.30 -9.21 -19.97
N GLN A 32 -8.29 -8.62 -20.64
CA GLN A 32 -8.74 -7.25 -20.38
C GLN A 32 -9.33 -7.12 -18.97
N TYR A 33 -10.17 -8.08 -18.57
CA TYR A 33 -10.73 -8.15 -17.22
C TYR A 33 -9.64 -8.22 -16.14
N GLY A 34 -8.64 -9.09 -16.31
CA GLY A 34 -7.51 -9.19 -15.39
C GLY A 34 -6.75 -7.88 -15.26
N ARG A 35 -6.39 -7.24 -16.38
CA ARG A 35 -5.71 -5.93 -16.36
C ARG A 35 -6.54 -4.84 -15.68
N ALA A 36 -7.85 -4.81 -15.90
CA ALA A 36 -8.73 -3.83 -15.28
C ALA A 36 -8.81 -4.04 -13.76
N ILE A 37 -8.94 -5.29 -13.30
CA ILE A 37 -8.90 -5.64 -11.88
C ILE A 37 -7.55 -5.24 -11.25
N ASP A 38 -6.44 -5.56 -11.90
CA ASP A 38 -5.10 -5.24 -11.39
C ASP A 38 -4.92 -3.72 -11.27
N ALA A 39 -5.33 -2.95 -12.27
CA ALA A 39 -5.28 -1.48 -12.24
C ALA A 39 -6.15 -0.90 -11.12
N ALA A 40 -7.37 -1.44 -10.92
CA ALA A 40 -8.27 -0.98 -9.87
C ALA A 40 -7.74 -1.32 -8.46
N LEU A 41 -7.14 -2.50 -8.28
CA LEU A 41 -6.47 -2.89 -7.04
C LEU A 41 -5.27 -2.01 -6.74
N GLN A 42 -4.46 -1.70 -7.76
CA GLN A 42 -3.30 -0.82 -7.64
C GLN A 42 -3.72 0.60 -7.23
N SER A 43 -4.69 1.20 -7.94
CA SER A 43 -5.21 2.53 -7.62
C SER A 43 -5.80 2.61 -6.20
N ARG A 44 -6.48 1.55 -5.75
CA ARG A 44 -7.03 1.48 -4.39
C ARG A 44 -5.91 1.39 -3.34
N SER A 45 -4.88 0.60 -3.61
CA SER A 45 -3.71 0.48 -2.76
C SER A 45 -2.97 1.81 -2.63
N GLU A 46 -2.79 2.54 -3.73
CA GLU A 46 -2.19 3.87 -3.74
C GLU A 46 -2.98 4.89 -2.91
N ARG A 47 -4.32 4.84 -2.98
CA ARG A 47 -5.18 5.68 -2.13
C ARG A 47 -4.99 5.40 -0.65
N TYR A 48 -4.94 4.13 -0.25
CA TYR A 48 -4.68 3.78 1.15
C TYR A 48 -3.29 4.25 1.60
N VAL A 49 -2.26 4.03 0.78
CA VAL A 49 -0.89 4.47 1.08
C VAL A 49 -0.84 5.99 1.26
N ALA A 50 -1.47 6.75 0.36
CA ALA A 50 -1.50 8.20 0.42
C ALA A 50 -2.21 8.70 1.69
N GLU A 51 -3.35 8.12 2.04
CA GLU A 51 -4.08 8.46 3.27
C GLU A 51 -3.26 8.19 4.53
N ILE A 52 -2.62 7.02 4.61
CA ILE A 52 -1.79 6.64 5.78
C ILE A 52 -0.62 7.60 5.92
N LEU A 53 0.06 7.91 4.82
CA LEU A 53 1.20 8.84 4.82
C LEU A 53 0.78 10.25 5.20
N ASP A 54 -0.37 10.72 4.73
CA ASP A 54 -0.86 12.06 5.03
C ASP A 54 -1.20 12.22 6.52
N ARG A 55 -1.95 11.25 7.08
CA ARG A 55 -2.31 11.24 8.51
C ARG A 55 -1.09 11.16 9.43
N LEU A 56 -0.06 10.41 9.06
CA LEU A 56 1.15 10.24 9.86
C LEU A 56 2.21 11.33 9.60
N ARG A 57 2.02 12.20 8.60
CA ARG A 57 3.00 13.23 8.21
C ARG A 57 3.29 14.21 9.34
N SER A 58 2.28 14.62 10.09
CA SER A 58 2.40 15.63 11.16
C SER A 58 3.12 15.11 12.40
N VAL A 59 3.15 13.80 12.60
CA VAL A 59 3.72 13.12 13.77
C VAL A 59 5.03 12.36 13.45
N ALA A 60 5.54 12.50 12.22
CA ALA A 60 6.81 11.92 11.78
C ALA A 60 7.77 13.02 11.31
N VAL A 61 9.03 12.92 11.73
CA VAL A 61 10.12 13.82 11.29
C VAL A 61 10.49 13.51 9.84
N ALA A 62 10.50 12.24 9.47
CA ALA A 62 10.74 11.79 8.11
C ALA A 62 10.05 10.46 7.84
N SER A 63 9.72 10.21 6.58
CA SER A 63 9.23 8.91 6.12
C SER A 63 10.06 8.41 4.93
N ARG A 64 10.11 7.08 4.78
CA ARG A 64 10.71 6.39 3.65
C ARG A 64 9.78 5.28 3.19
N ILE A 65 9.45 5.29 1.90
CA ILE A 65 8.68 4.23 1.27
C ILE A 65 9.67 3.28 0.62
N ASN A 66 9.61 2.02 1.04
CA ASN A 66 10.39 0.92 0.49
C ASN A 66 9.53 0.11 -0.48
N LYS A 67 10.18 -0.71 -1.30
CA LYS A 67 9.44 -1.66 -2.14
C LYS A 67 8.63 -2.62 -1.25
N PRO A 68 7.34 -2.81 -1.53
CA PRO A 68 6.57 -3.87 -0.90
C PRO A 68 7.22 -5.24 -1.13
N ILE A 69 7.07 -6.14 -0.16
CA ILE A 69 7.65 -7.47 -0.19
C ILE A 69 6.53 -8.49 -0.36
N GLY A 70 6.58 -9.23 -1.48
CA GLY A 70 5.56 -10.20 -1.87
C GLY A 70 4.26 -9.55 -2.36
N ASP A 71 3.31 -10.39 -2.78
CA ASP A 71 2.13 -9.94 -3.55
C ASP A 71 0.99 -9.38 -2.67
N LYS A 72 1.05 -9.61 -1.36
CA LYS A 72 0.01 -9.18 -0.41
C LYS A 72 0.30 -7.85 0.26
N MET A 73 1.51 -7.33 0.11
CA MET A 73 1.94 -6.10 0.77
C MET A 73 1.63 -4.90 -0.12
N ILE A 74 0.80 -3.98 0.35
CA ILE A 74 0.49 -2.74 -0.36
C ILE A 74 1.41 -1.58 0.04
N MET A 75 2.05 -1.68 1.22
CA MET A 75 2.92 -0.64 1.76
C MET A 75 4.04 -1.25 2.60
N ASN A 76 5.26 -0.78 2.37
CA ASN A 76 6.40 -0.98 3.25
C ASN A 76 7.01 0.38 3.54
N ALA A 77 6.84 0.91 4.75
CA ALA A 77 7.31 2.25 5.07
C ALA A 77 8.03 2.28 6.42
N ALA A 78 9.08 3.09 6.49
CA ALA A 78 9.76 3.42 7.73
C ALA A 78 9.48 4.88 8.08
N PHE A 79 9.25 5.15 9.35
CA PHE A 79 9.01 6.49 9.89
C PHE A 79 10.06 6.81 10.95
N LEU A 80 10.65 7.99 10.85
CA LEU A 80 11.50 8.58 11.87
C LEU A 80 10.62 9.47 12.72
N VAL A 81 10.49 9.16 14.01
CA VAL A 81 9.57 9.84 14.93
C VAL A 81 10.40 10.45 16.05
N SER A 82 10.05 11.69 16.45
CA SER A 82 10.65 12.30 17.64
C SER A 82 10.19 11.55 18.89
N ARG A 83 11.05 11.36 19.88
CA ARG A 83 10.70 10.66 21.13
C ARG A 83 9.47 11.26 21.80
N ASP A 84 9.32 12.58 21.76
CA ASP A 84 8.18 13.27 22.36
C ASP A 84 6.84 13.02 21.63
N LEU A 85 6.89 12.55 20.38
CA LEU A 85 5.74 12.28 19.52
C LEU A 85 5.44 10.78 19.37
N GLU A 86 6.19 9.90 20.04
CA GLU A 86 6.03 8.44 19.94
C GLU A 86 4.61 7.99 20.27
N ASN A 87 4.04 8.47 21.38
CA ASN A 87 2.66 8.15 21.77
C ASN A 87 1.62 8.65 20.78
N ALA A 88 1.85 9.83 20.18
CA ALA A 88 0.95 10.40 19.18
C ALA A 88 1.00 9.60 17.87
N PHE A 89 2.19 9.15 17.49
CA PHE A 89 2.38 8.28 16.33
C PHE A 89 1.69 6.92 16.53
N ASP A 90 1.90 6.28 17.68
CA ASP A 90 1.26 5.01 18.03
C ASP A 90 -0.28 5.11 18.01
N ALA A 91 -0.83 6.19 18.57
CA ALA A 91 -2.26 6.46 18.54
C ALA A 91 -2.77 6.67 17.10
N GLY A 92 -2.02 7.40 16.28
CA GLY A 92 -2.31 7.60 14.86
C GLY A 92 -2.36 6.29 14.08
N VAL A 93 -1.36 5.42 14.24
CA VAL A 93 -1.32 4.10 13.61
C VAL A 93 -2.50 3.24 14.06
N LYS A 94 -2.82 3.21 15.36
CA LYS A 94 -3.97 2.45 15.88
C LYS A 94 -5.30 2.95 15.32
N SER A 95 -5.49 4.27 15.26
CA SER A 95 -6.70 4.89 14.70
C SER A 95 -6.88 4.60 13.21
N ILE A 96 -5.78 4.57 12.45
CA ILE A 96 -5.80 4.19 11.04
C ILE A 96 -6.15 2.71 10.92
N ALA A 97 -5.50 1.84 11.70
CA ALA A 97 -5.75 0.42 11.68
C ALA A 97 -7.20 0.07 12.00
N SER A 98 -7.83 0.76 12.96
CA SER A 98 -9.24 0.57 13.30
C SER A 98 -10.22 1.08 12.23
N GLY A 99 -9.77 1.94 11.31
CA GLY A 99 -10.58 2.41 10.17
C GLY A 99 -10.54 1.48 8.97
N HIS A 100 -9.69 0.45 8.99
CA HIS A 100 -9.42 -0.41 7.84
C HIS A 100 -9.43 -1.90 8.20
N ASP A 101 -10.61 -2.47 8.42
CA ASP A 101 -10.79 -3.88 8.80
C ASP A 101 -10.22 -4.90 7.79
N LYS A 102 -10.02 -4.48 6.54
CA LYS A 102 -9.53 -5.33 5.45
C LYS A 102 -8.01 -5.32 5.32
N LEU A 103 -7.31 -4.47 6.08
CA LEU A 103 -5.87 -4.33 6.02
C LEU A 103 -5.24 -4.89 7.30
N THR A 104 -4.18 -5.67 7.14
CA THR A 104 -3.35 -6.09 8.27
C THR A 104 -2.19 -5.12 8.44
N PHE A 105 -2.15 -4.43 9.58
CA PHE A 105 -1.06 -3.54 9.95
C PHE A 105 -0.02 -4.32 10.75
N LYS A 106 1.23 -4.34 10.26
CA LYS A 106 2.38 -4.83 11.01
C LYS A 106 3.23 -3.64 11.42
N TYR A 107 3.13 -3.28 12.70
CA TYR A 107 3.91 -2.20 13.29
C TYR A 107 5.01 -2.81 14.18
N THR A 108 6.28 -2.46 13.92
CA THR A 108 7.43 -2.97 14.66
C THR A 108 8.45 -1.86 14.93
N GLY A 109 9.10 -1.91 16.08
CA GLY A 109 10.11 -0.95 16.52
C GLY A 109 10.20 -0.86 18.05
N PRO A 110 10.99 0.08 18.59
CA PRO A 110 11.88 1.00 17.87
C PRO A 110 13.12 0.28 17.31
N TRP A 111 13.45 0.56 16.05
CA TRP A 111 14.65 0.02 15.38
C TRP A 111 15.74 1.09 15.28
N PRO A 112 17.02 0.72 15.17
CA PRO A 112 18.06 1.66 14.76
C PRO A 112 17.69 2.34 13.42
N PRO A 113 18.08 3.60 13.18
CA PRO A 113 17.59 4.41 12.07
C PRO A 113 18.24 4.05 10.71
N TYR A 114 18.35 2.76 10.38
CA TYR A 114 18.98 2.25 9.15
C TYR A 114 18.39 2.85 7.87
N ASN A 115 17.08 3.15 7.86
CA ASN A 115 16.39 3.76 6.71
C ASN A 115 16.73 5.25 6.52
N PHE A 116 17.36 5.90 7.50
CA PHE A 116 17.57 7.35 7.52
C PHE A 116 19.05 7.76 7.58
N VAL A 117 19.97 6.81 7.75
CA VAL A 117 21.41 7.06 7.81
C VAL A 117 22.08 6.56 6.53
N ASN A 118 22.73 7.45 5.78
CA ASN A 118 23.63 7.09 4.68
C ASN A 118 25.07 7.35 5.12
N ILE A 119 25.82 6.29 5.46
CA ILE A 119 27.24 6.42 5.79
C ILE A 119 28.03 6.45 4.47
N ARG A 120 28.61 7.60 4.12
CA ARG A 120 29.58 7.70 3.02
C ARG A 120 30.98 7.54 3.57
N LEU A 121 31.58 6.37 3.35
CA LEU A 121 32.99 6.15 3.62
C LEU A 121 33.81 6.79 2.50
N LYS A 122 34.62 7.81 2.82
CA LYS A 122 35.70 8.26 1.95
C LYS A 122 36.92 7.40 2.26
N LEU A 123 37.39 6.62 1.29
CA LEU A 123 38.72 6.03 1.37
C LEU A 123 39.74 7.15 1.12
N GLU A 124 40.44 7.56 2.17
CA GLU A 124 41.74 8.23 1.99
C GLU A 124 42.75 7.14 1.65
N ARG A 125 43.36 7.25 0.46
CA ARG A 125 44.54 6.45 0.11
C ARG A 125 45.70 6.97 0.95
N VAL A 126 46.22 6.12 1.82
CA VAL A 126 47.52 6.28 2.49
C VAL A 126 48.64 6.05 1.49
#